data_AF-A0A3E2NQH9-F1
#
_entry.id   AF-A0A3E2NQH9-F1
#
_cell.length_a   1.000
_cell.length_b   1.000
_cell.length_c   1.000
_cell.angle_alpha   90.00
_cell.angle_beta   90.00
_cell.angle_gamma   90.00
#
_symmetry.space_group_name_H-M   'P 1'
#
loop_
_entity.id
_entity.type
_entity.pdbx_description
1 polymer ?
#
loop_
_entity_poly.entity_id
_entity_poly.type
_entity_poly.pdbx_seq_one_letter_code
_entity_poly.pdbx_strand_id
1 'polypeptide(L)'
;MSAEKTEVHHEEHGEHESMTKGKIWRVFFVLLGITVVEFFIALVLVPRGVPQHIANPIYIILTLLKAFYIVAYFMHLKFEKVGLMLAIIVPILFIIGLILVLTNESHYWVDLKIFNA
;
A
#
# COMPACT_ATOMS: atom_id res chain seq x y z
N MET A 1 10.08 50.96 31.41
CA MET A 1 9.12 49.94 30.92
C MET A 1 9.95 48.86 30.26
N SER A 2 10.09 47.72 30.95
CA SER A 2 10.81 46.56 30.46
C SER A 2 10.00 45.98 29.31
N ALA A 3 10.58 45.91 28.11
CA ALA A 3 9.94 45.18 27.02
C ALA A 3 9.91 43.71 27.42
N GLU A 4 8.71 43.24 27.77
CA GLU A 4 8.38 41.84 27.93
C GLU A 4 8.77 41.13 26.63
N LYS A 5 9.83 40.33 26.69
CA LYS A 5 10.17 39.38 25.64
C LYS A 5 9.10 38.30 25.73
N THR A 6 8.00 38.50 25.01
CA THR A 6 7.01 37.46 24.74
C THR A 6 7.76 36.33 24.04
N GLU A 7 8.23 35.37 24.83
CA GLU A 7 8.69 34.09 24.32
C GLU A 7 7.45 33.41 23.77
N VAL A 8 7.23 33.62 22.47
CA VAL A 8 6.36 32.78 21.67
C VAL A 8 6.99 31.39 21.72
N HIS A 9 6.58 30.61 22.71
CA HIS A 9 6.66 29.17 22.71
C HIS A 9 5.93 28.72 21.44
N HIS A 10 6.66 28.61 20.33
CA HIS A 10 6.32 27.67 19.29
C HIS A 10 6.52 26.29 19.93
N GLU A 11 5.48 25.85 20.64
CA GLU A 11 5.26 24.42 20.85
C GLU A 11 4.91 23.84 19.48
N GLU A 12 5.95 23.61 18.68
CA GLU A 12 5.90 22.57 17.67
C GLU A 12 5.78 21.25 18.43
N HIS A 13 4.54 20.90 18.77
CA HIS A 13 4.13 19.52 18.95
C HIS A 13 4.18 18.79 17.60
N GLY A 14 5.37 18.76 17.01
CA GLY A 14 5.78 17.76 16.06
C GLY A 14 6.15 16.52 16.85
N GLU A 15 5.14 15.78 17.32
CA GLU A 15 5.32 14.36 17.65
C GLU A 15 5.62 13.60 16.35
N HIS A 16 6.81 13.81 15.79
CA HIS A 16 7.43 12.88 14.90
C HIS A 16 7.76 11.63 15.75
N GLU A 17 6.77 10.75 15.93
CA GLU A 17 6.97 9.35 16.33
C GLU A 17 7.77 8.64 15.24
N SER A 18 9.03 9.05 15.06
CA SER A 18 9.99 8.31 14.27
C SER A 18 10.12 6.92 14.89
N MET A 19 9.89 5.89 14.07
CA MET A 19 10.04 4.49 14.49
C MET A 19 11.41 4.31 15.15
N THR A 20 11.44 4.14 16.48
CA THR A 20 12.67 3.91 17.22
C THR A 20 13.38 2.70 16.62
N LYS A 21 14.70 2.74 16.47
CA LYS A 21 15.51 1.67 15.84
C LYS A 21 15.17 0.26 16.36
N GLY A 22 14.82 0.12 17.64
CA GLY A 22 14.40 -1.16 18.24
C GLY A 22 13.07 -1.72 17.70
N LYS A 23 12.11 -0.86 17.34
CA LYS A 23 10.82 -1.29 16.77
C LYS A 23 10.99 -1.80 15.34
N ILE A 24 11.86 -1.16 14.55
CA ILE A 24 12.23 -1.60 13.20
C ILE A 24 12.82 -3.01 13.24
N TRP A 25 13.77 -3.25 14.14
CA TRP A 25 14.41 -4.54 14.28
C TRP A 25 13.41 -5.63 14.68
N ARG A 26 12.49 -5.33 15.60
CA ARG A 26 11.42 -6.26 15.99
C ARG A 26 10.51 -6.62 14.81
N VAL A 27 10.09 -5.64 14.01
CA VAL A 27 9.24 -5.88 12.83
C VAL A 27 9.99 -6.65 11.75
N PHE A 28 11.28 -6.35 11.55
CA PHE A 28 12.14 -7.08 10.63
C PHE A 28 12.18 -8.58 10.95
N PHE A 29 12.38 -8.97 12.22
CA PHE A 29 12.40 -10.39 12.59
C PHE A 29 11.04 -11.09 12.41
N VAL A 30 9.93 -10.39 12.65
CA VAL A 30 8.59 -10.94 12.39
C VAL A 30 8.41 -11.22 10.89
N LEU A 31 8.78 -10.26 10.04
CA LEU A 31 8.68 -10.41 8.59
C LEU A 31 9.63 -11.47 8.04
N LEU A 32 10.84 -11.55 8.59
CA LEU A 32 11.79 -12.61 8.28
C LEU A 32 11.21 -13.98 8.66
N GLY A 33 10.60 -14.11 9.84
CA GLY A 33 9.89 -15.33 10.26
C GLY A 33 8.78 -15.73 9.30
N ILE A 34 7.90 -14.81 8.93
CA ILE A 34 6.82 -15.06 7.95
C ILE A 34 7.42 -15.53 6.62
N THR A 35 8.46 -14.87 6.13
CA THR A 35 9.11 -15.19 4.85
C THR A 35 9.80 -16.56 4.88
N VAL A 36 10.44 -16.93 5.99
CA VAL A 36 11.03 -18.27 6.17
C VAL A 36 9.93 -19.34 6.15
N VAL A 37 8.79 -19.10 6.80
CA VAL A 37 7.64 -20.02 6.76
C VAL A 37 7.06 -20.14 5.35
N GLU A 38 6.94 -19.03 4.61
CA GLU A 38 6.53 -19.04 3.19
C GLU A 38 7.46 -19.92 2.34
N PHE A 39 8.78 -19.74 2.47
CA PHE A 39 9.75 -20.56 1.76
C PHE A 39 9.70 -22.03 2.18
N PHE A 40 9.46 -22.33 3.46
CA PHE A 40 9.31 -23.71 3.92
C PHE A 40 8.06 -24.36 3.30
N ILE A 41 6.94 -23.66 3.26
CA ILE A 41 5.72 -24.16 2.60
C ILE A 41 5.99 -24.40 1.10
N ALA A 42 6.60 -23.43 0.42
CA ALA A 42 6.85 -23.50 -1.02
C ALA A 42 7.89 -24.57 -1.41
N LEU A 43 9.00 -24.68 -0.67
CA LEU A 43 10.13 -25.56 -1.02
C LEU A 43 10.06 -26.95 -0.37
N VAL A 44 9.33 -27.10 0.73
CA VAL A 44 9.31 -28.34 1.52
C VAL A 44 7.94 -28.99 1.51
N LEU A 45 6.88 -28.21 1.72
CA LEU A 45 5.54 -28.76 1.91
C LEU A 45 4.87 -29.14 0.58
N VAL A 46 5.01 -28.30 -0.44
CA VAL A 46 4.51 -28.56 -1.80
C VAL A 46 5.20 -29.78 -2.44
N PRO A 47 6.55 -29.93 -2.41
CA PRO A 47 7.21 -31.12 -2.97
C PRO A 47 6.96 -32.42 -2.20
N ARG A 48 6.56 -32.33 -0.92
CA ARG A 48 6.19 -33.50 -0.09
C ARG A 48 4.78 -34.04 -0.34
N GLY A 49 4.07 -33.50 -1.32
CA GLY A 49 2.76 -34.01 -1.74
C GLY A 49 1.59 -33.41 -0.97
N VAL A 50 1.79 -32.31 -0.23
CA VAL A 50 0.65 -31.57 0.32
C VAL A 50 -0.14 -30.97 -0.84
N PRO A 51 -1.47 -31.16 -0.87
CA PRO A 51 -2.28 -30.67 -1.96
C PRO A 51 -2.16 -29.15 -2.14
N GLN A 52 -1.90 -28.74 -3.38
CA GLN A 52 -1.72 -27.34 -3.77
C GLN A 52 -2.91 -26.46 -3.39
N HIS A 53 -4.12 -27.03 -3.37
CA HIS A 53 -5.34 -26.32 -3.00
C HIS A 53 -5.39 -25.89 -1.52
N ILE A 54 -4.58 -26.52 -0.64
CA ILE A 54 -4.43 -26.11 0.76
C ILE A 54 -3.21 -25.21 0.93
N ALA A 55 -2.10 -25.54 0.26
CA ALA A 55 -0.86 -24.78 0.37
C ALA A 55 -0.98 -23.36 -0.23
N ASN A 56 -1.64 -23.20 -1.38
CA ASN A 56 -1.79 -21.90 -2.04
C ASN A 56 -2.56 -20.87 -1.20
N PRO A 57 -3.77 -21.14 -0.65
CA PRO A 57 -4.48 -20.13 0.13
C PRO A 57 -3.72 -19.75 1.40
N ILE A 58 -3.06 -20.70 2.07
CA ILE A 58 -2.22 -20.43 3.24
C ILE A 58 -1.05 -19.53 2.86
N TYR A 59 -0.38 -19.84 1.75
CA TYR A 59 0.71 -19.03 1.23
C TYR A 59 0.22 -17.60 0.95
N ILE A 60 -0.87 -17.43 0.20
CA ILE A 60 -1.46 -16.12 -0.13
C ILE A 60 -1.78 -15.31 1.13
N ILE A 61 -2.39 -15.93 2.14
CA ILE A 61 -2.71 -15.25 3.41
C ILE A 61 -1.43 -14.79 4.11
N LEU A 62 -0.40 -15.64 4.19
CA LEU A 62 0.89 -15.26 4.77
C LEU A 62 1.54 -14.11 4.01
N THR A 63 1.47 -14.11 2.67
CA THR A 63 2.02 -13.03 1.85
C THR A 63 1.27 -11.72 2.08
N LEU A 64 -0.06 -11.76 2.21
CA LEU A 64 -0.88 -10.60 2.53
C LEU A 64 -0.57 -10.05 3.92
N LEU A 65 -0.41 -10.92 4.93
CA LEU A 65 -0.02 -10.51 6.28
C LEU A 65 1.34 -9.82 6.28
N LYS A 66 2.32 -10.35 5.55
CA LYS A 66 3.63 -9.70 5.41
C LYS A 66 3.52 -8.35 4.72
N ALA A 67 2.75 -8.25 3.64
CA ALA A 67 2.55 -7.00 2.91
C ALA A 67 1.91 -5.95 3.82
N PHE A 68 0.88 -6.32 4.58
CA PHE A 68 0.27 -5.46 5.57
C PHE A 68 1.27 -4.96 6.63
N TYR A 69 2.11 -5.85 7.17
CA TYR A 69 3.16 -5.46 8.13
C TYR A 69 4.20 -4.52 7.52
N ILE A 70 4.63 -4.73 6.28
CA ILE A 70 5.57 -3.83 5.60
C ILE A 70 4.96 -2.44 5.44
N VAL A 71 3.74 -2.39 4.93
CA VAL A 71 2.97 -1.17 4.69
C VAL A 71 2.74 -0.41 6.01
N ALA A 72 2.28 -1.10 7.07
CA ALA A 72 1.97 -0.47 8.35
C ALA A 72 3.20 0.09 9.08
N TYR A 73 4.37 -0.57 8.99
CA TYR A 73 5.53 -0.24 9.81
C TYR A 73 6.71 0.39 9.04
N PHE A 74 6.98 -0.03 7.81
CA PHE A 74 8.11 0.48 7.01
C PHE A 74 7.72 1.64 6.09
N MET A 75 6.49 1.66 5.59
CA MET A 75 6.00 2.80 4.80
C MET A 75 5.40 3.93 5.65
N HIS A 76 5.48 3.86 6.99
CA HIS A 76 4.96 4.89 7.89
C HIS A 76 3.43 5.18 7.72
N LEU A 77 2.68 4.18 7.26
CA LEU A 77 1.28 4.36 6.88
C LEU A 77 0.29 4.33 8.03
N LYS A 78 0.74 4.05 9.25
CA LYS A 78 -0.11 4.18 10.43
C LYS A 78 -0.49 5.64 10.70
N PHE A 79 0.34 6.61 10.29
CA PHE A 79 0.14 8.05 10.56
C PHE A 79 -0.23 8.87 9.32
N GLU A 80 0.02 8.39 8.10
CA GLU A 80 -0.26 9.12 6.84
C GLU A 80 -1.27 8.42 5.91
N LYS A 81 -2.33 7.81 6.47
CA LYS A 81 -3.33 7.02 5.70
C LYS A 81 -3.91 7.75 4.48
N VAL A 82 -3.96 9.08 4.52
CA VAL A 82 -4.49 9.94 3.45
C VAL A 82 -3.63 9.89 2.18
N GLY A 83 -2.29 9.89 2.30
CA GLY A 83 -1.39 9.89 1.15
C GLY A 83 -1.47 8.59 0.34
N LEU A 84 -1.57 7.45 1.04
CA LEU A 84 -1.72 6.14 0.41
C LEU A 84 -3.10 5.97 -0.25
N MET A 85 -4.14 6.44 0.43
CA MET A 85 -5.50 6.43 -0.11
C MET A 85 -5.56 7.25 -1.40
N LEU A 86 -4.95 8.45 -1.43
CA LEU A 86 -4.85 9.26 -2.64
C LEU A 86 -3.98 8.58 -3.72
N ALA A 87 -2.85 7.96 -3.35
CA ALA A 87 -1.98 7.26 -4.31
C ALA A 87 -2.66 6.06 -4.99
N ILE A 88 -3.71 5.49 -4.40
CA ILE A 88 -4.51 4.41 -5.01
C ILE A 88 -5.74 5.00 -5.73
N ILE A 89 -6.50 5.87 -5.07
CA ILE A 89 -7.76 6.42 -5.58
C ILE A 89 -7.52 7.29 -6.82
N VAL A 90 -6.50 8.15 -6.80
CA VAL A 90 -6.22 9.08 -7.91
C VAL A 90 -5.94 8.34 -9.23
N PRO A 91 -5.01 7.36 -9.30
CA PRO A 91 -4.79 6.63 -10.55
C PRO A 91 -5.99 5.76 -10.97
N ILE A 92 -6.77 5.22 -10.02
CA ILE A 92 -8.00 4.47 -10.36
C ILE A 92 -9.05 5.40 -10.98
N LEU A 93 -9.33 6.55 -10.37
CA LEU A 93 -10.26 7.53 -10.91
C LEU A 93 -9.78 8.07 -12.26
N PHE A 94 -8.47 8.28 -12.41
CA PHE A 94 -7.88 8.71 -13.67
C PHE A 94 -8.09 7.67 -14.78
N ILE A 95 -7.90 6.37 -14.50
CA ILE A 95 -8.15 5.30 -15.47
C ILE A 95 -9.64 5.23 -15.85
N ILE A 96 -10.54 5.30 -14.87
CA ILE A 96 -11.99 5.30 -15.14
C ILE A 96 -12.37 6.50 -16.02
N GLY A 97 -11.86 7.69 -15.69
CA GLY A 97 -12.06 8.91 -16.48
C GLY A 97 -11.55 8.77 -17.91
N LEU A 98 -10.36 8.20 -18.11
CA LEU A 98 -9.79 7.94 -19.44
C LEU A 98 -10.67 6.99 -20.26
N ILE A 99 -11.16 5.91 -19.65
CA ILE A 99 -12.06 4.97 -20.34
C ILE A 99 -13.31 5.70 -20.81
N LEU A 100 -13.96 6.49 -19.94
CA LEU A 100 -15.18 7.22 -20.30
C LEU A 100 -14.95 8.23 -21.44
N VAL A 101 -13.86 9.01 -21.38
CA VAL A 101 -13.52 9.99 -22.42
C VAL A 101 -13.25 9.29 -23.76
N LEU A 102 -12.43 8.23 -23.76
CA LEU A 102 -12.09 7.51 -24.98
C LEU A 102 -13.29 6.78 -25.57
N THR A 103 -14.20 6.24 -24.76
CA THR A 103 -15.45 5.63 -25.24
C THR A 103 -16.36 6.68 -25.85
N ASN A 104 -16.50 7.87 -25.24
CA ASN A 104 -17.33 8.94 -25.79
C ASN A 104 -16.79 9.43 -27.14
N GLU A 105 -15.47 9.72 -27.22
CA GLU A 105 -14.80 10.04 -28.49
C GLU A 105 -15.01 8.94 -29.53
N SER A 106 -14.82 7.67 -29.17
CA SER A 106 -15.02 6.54 -30.09
C SER A 106 -16.43 6.50 -30.68
N HIS A 107 -17.46 6.80 -29.87
CA HIS A 107 -18.84 6.85 -30.35
C HIS A 107 -19.06 7.98 -31.36
N TYR A 108 -18.52 9.19 -31.13
CA TYR A 108 -18.60 10.29 -32.10
C TYR A 108 -17.92 9.96 -33.44
N TRP A 109 -16.75 9.32 -33.41
CA TRP A 109 -16.03 8.91 -34.63
C TRP A 109 -16.81 7.87 -35.44
N VAL A 110 -17.48 6.92 -34.78
CA VAL A 110 -18.28 5.89 -35.45
C VAL A 110 -19.54 6.50 -36.08
N ASP A 111 -20.22 7.40 -35.38
CA ASP A 111 -21.46 8.04 -35.84
C ASP A 111 -21.21 8.95 -37.06
N LEU A 112 -20.11 9.73 -37.04
CA LEU A 112 -19.67 10.54 -38.18
C LEU A 112 -19.33 9.69 -39.42
N LYS A 113 -18.77 8.49 -39.21
CA LYS A 113 -18.38 7.59 -40.30
C LYS A 113 -19.57 6.88 -40.94
N ILE A 114 -20.64 6.64 -40.16
CA ILE A 114 -21.89 6.07 -40.66
C ILE A 114 -22.73 7.12 -41.39
N PHE A 115 -22.75 8.37 -40.93
CA PHE A 115 -23.50 9.45 -41.59
C PHE A 115 -22.87 9.93 -42.91
N ASN A 116 -21.53 9.82 -43.05
CA ASN A 116 -20.79 10.22 -44.25
C ASN A 116 -20.55 9.05 -45.24
N ALA A 117 -21.21 7.91 -45.05
CA ALA A 117 -21.19 6.75 -45.94
C ALA A 117 -22.57 6.54 -46.59
#